data_AF-A0A0B1STN7-F1
#
_entry.id   AF-A0A0B1STN7-F1
#
_cell.length_a   1.000
_cell.length_b   1.000
_cell.length_c   1.000
_cell.angle_alpha   90.00
_cell.angle_beta   90.00
_cell.angle_gamma   90.00
#
_symmetry.space_group_name_H-M   'P 1'
#
loop_
_entity.id
_entity.type
_entity.pdbx_description
1 polymer ?
#
loop_
_entity_poly.entity_id
_entity_poly.type
_entity_poly.pdbx_seq_one_letter_code
_entity_poly.pdbx_strand_id
1 'polypeptide(L)'
;MQRDKDIDTLGIPYDLGSVMHYGSTAFSADQTNRCTGANNCKNGGYPHPERCEDCLCPNGLSGPVCEDFEPPKKADCGGKISVTDEWQSIESPGFPDPGYDPDQKCSWFFQAPEGRRIEFEFIEDFSFLCTSTCVDYVEMKIQADLRNTGFRWCCYAMPNGSFVSETNKAIIIFRSQLTNDVGFKLQARTTKPTTVAGTDLWAEWGPWSECSRSCGGCGIMSRVRNCRTKKCQ
;
A
#
# COMPACT_ATOMS: atom_id res chain seq x y z
N MET A 1 -33.58 32.20 -0.37
CA MET A 1 -33.78 31.65 0.99
C MET A 1 -33.31 30.19 0.96
N GLN A 2 -32.00 29.99 1.04
CA GLN A 2 -31.36 28.71 1.36
C GLN A 2 -30.13 29.10 2.19
N ARG A 3 -30.01 28.54 3.39
CA ARG A 3 -29.22 29.09 4.51
C ARG A 3 -27.76 28.62 4.45
N ASP A 4 -26.86 29.53 4.77
CA ASP A 4 -25.39 29.40 4.88
C ASP A 4 -24.89 28.46 6.00
N LYS A 5 -25.51 27.30 6.26
CA LYS A 5 -25.18 26.51 7.47
C LYS A 5 -25.18 24.98 7.41
N ASP A 6 -25.14 24.34 6.23
CA ASP A 6 -25.18 22.87 6.17
C ASP A 6 -23.88 22.21 5.68
N ILE A 7 -22.72 22.75 6.08
CA ILE A 7 -21.50 21.93 6.21
C ILE A 7 -21.10 21.96 7.70
N ASP A 8 -21.94 21.35 8.53
CA ASP A 8 -21.60 21.03 9.91
C ASP A 8 -20.83 19.70 9.92
N THR A 9 -19.51 19.78 9.81
CA THR A 9 -18.63 18.62 10.03
C THR A 9 -18.42 18.32 11.51
N LEU A 10 -19.32 18.73 12.42
CA LEU A 10 -19.29 18.38 13.85
C LEU A 10 -17.92 18.59 14.53
N GLY A 11 -17.11 19.54 14.04
CA GLY A 11 -15.75 19.78 14.52
C GLY A 11 -14.70 18.74 14.12
N ILE A 12 -15.01 17.84 13.19
CA ILE A 12 -14.10 16.83 12.65
C ILE A 12 -13.34 17.46 11.46
N PRO A 13 -11.99 17.48 11.49
CA PRO A 13 -11.18 17.91 10.36
C PRO A 13 -11.51 17.07 9.11
N TYR A 14 -11.60 17.72 7.95
CA TYR A 14 -11.89 17.04 6.69
C TYR A 14 -10.74 16.07 6.35
N ASP A 15 -11.07 14.79 6.19
CA ASP A 15 -10.09 13.75 5.83
C ASP A 15 -9.79 13.82 4.33
N LEU A 16 -8.80 14.63 3.99
CA LEU A 16 -8.27 14.72 2.62
C LEU A 16 -7.52 13.44 2.18
N GLY A 17 -7.43 12.41 3.04
CA GLY A 17 -6.92 11.07 2.72
C GLY A 17 -7.98 10.13 2.14
N SER A 18 -9.26 10.50 2.20
CA SER A 18 -10.35 9.73 1.58
C SER A 18 -10.35 9.94 0.06
N VAL A 19 -10.34 8.83 -0.70
CA VAL A 19 -10.39 8.81 -2.18
C VAL A 19 -11.75 9.31 -2.65
N MET A 20 -11.94 10.61 -2.63
CA MET A 20 -13.05 11.26 -3.29
C MET A 20 -12.50 11.94 -4.54
N HIS A 21 -13.04 11.57 -5.71
CA HIS A 21 -12.64 12.06 -7.03
C HIS A 21 -13.12 13.50 -7.26
N TYR A 22 -12.74 14.42 -6.39
CA TYR A 22 -13.07 15.82 -6.53
C TYR A 22 -11.93 16.56 -7.24
N GLY A 23 -12.28 17.41 -8.20
CA GLY A 23 -11.31 18.31 -8.83
C GLY A 23 -10.68 19.23 -7.77
N SER A 24 -9.50 19.78 -8.05
CA SER A 24 -8.78 20.68 -7.13
C SER A 24 -9.54 21.96 -6.75
N THR A 25 -10.67 22.22 -7.39
CA THR A 25 -11.56 23.37 -7.19
C THR A 25 -12.95 22.98 -6.65
N ALA A 26 -13.21 21.69 -6.42
CA ALA A 26 -14.54 21.20 -6.07
C ALA A 26 -15.10 21.78 -4.76
N PHE A 27 -14.22 22.27 -3.88
CA PHE A 27 -14.58 22.88 -2.60
C PHE A 27 -14.06 24.30 -2.46
N SER A 28 -13.53 24.91 -3.52
CA SER A 28 -13.18 26.33 -3.47
C SER A 28 -14.43 27.17 -3.71
N ALA A 29 -14.65 28.16 -2.82
CA ALA A 29 -15.81 29.04 -2.88
C ALA A 29 -15.90 29.83 -4.20
N ASP A 30 -14.76 30.06 -4.85
CA ASP A 30 -14.60 30.78 -6.10
C ASP A 30 -14.28 29.88 -7.30
N GLN A 31 -14.29 28.55 -7.12
CA GLN A 31 -13.87 27.55 -8.12
C GLN A 31 -12.44 27.76 -8.64
N THR A 32 -11.58 28.46 -7.89
CA THR A 32 -10.16 28.60 -8.22
C THR A 32 -9.31 27.67 -7.37
N ASN A 33 -8.14 27.27 -7.90
CA ASN A 33 -7.16 26.57 -7.09
C ASN A 33 -6.28 27.61 -6.39
N ARG A 34 -6.37 27.67 -5.06
CA ARG A 34 -5.58 28.59 -4.24
C ARG A 34 -4.07 28.36 -4.41
N CYS A 35 -3.66 27.10 -4.57
CA CYS A 35 -2.27 26.75 -4.80
C CYS A 35 -2.01 26.68 -6.31
N THR A 36 -1.55 27.81 -6.87
CA THR A 36 -1.29 27.99 -8.31
C THR A 36 0.12 27.59 -8.73
N GLY A 37 1.00 27.26 -7.77
CA GLY A 37 2.36 26.80 -8.01
C GLY A 37 2.48 25.35 -8.47
N ALA A 38 3.67 24.97 -8.95
CA ALA A 38 3.96 23.58 -9.27
C ALA A 38 3.95 22.72 -7.99
N ASN A 39 3.34 21.53 -8.06
CA ASN A 39 3.36 20.58 -6.95
C ASN A 39 4.78 20.02 -6.76
N ASN A 40 5.45 20.43 -5.69
CA ASN A 40 6.78 19.95 -5.32
C ASN A 40 6.76 18.66 -4.48
N CYS A 41 5.58 18.27 -3.97
CA CYS A 41 5.41 17.07 -3.17
C CYS A 41 5.67 15.80 -4.01
N LYS A 42 6.31 14.81 -3.40
CA LYS A 42 6.69 13.56 -4.05
C LYS A 42 5.78 12.42 -3.61
N ASN A 43 5.94 11.27 -4.26
CA ASN A 43 5.29 10.01 -3.90
C ASN A 43 3.76 10.10 -3.73
N GLY A 44 3.10 10.98 -4.49
CA GLY A 44 1.65 11.17 -4.42
C GLY A 44 1.18 12.18 -3.36
N GLY A 45 2.09 12.90 -2.70
CA GLY A 45 1.73 14.04 -1.87
C GLY A 45 1.18 15.21 -2.69
N TYR A 46 0.42 16.07 -2.02
CA TYR A 46 -0.15 17.29 -2.62
C TYR A 46 -0.01 18.48 -1.66
N PRO A 47 0.00 19.71 -2.19
CA PRO A 47 0.12 20.91 -1.37
C PRO A 47 -1.06 21.06 -0.41
N HIS A 48 -0.79 21.48 0.82
CA HIS A 48 -1.83 21.77 1.80
C HIS A 48 -2.71 22.92 1.28
N PRO A 49 -4.06 22.79 1.26
CA PRO A 49 -4.94 23.76 0.62
C PRO A 49 -4.80 25.20 1.14
N GLU A 50 -4.48 25.36 2.43
CA GLU A 50 -4.28 26.68 3.05
C GLU A 50 -2.80 27.13 3.07
N ARG A 51 -1.86 26.20 2.94
CA ARG A 51 -0.41 26.39 3.15
C ARG A 51 0.33 25.72 2.00
N CYS A 52 0.31 26.34 0.83
CA CYS A 52 0.73 25.72 -0.43
C CYS A 52 2.21 25.23 -0.48
N GLU A 53 3.05 25.64 0.47
CA GLU A 53 4.43 25.16 0.60
C GLU A 53 4.54 23.87 1.43
N ASP A 54 3.51 23.54 2.22
CA ASP A 54 3.48 22.34 3.05
C ASP A 54 2.88 21.17 2.27
N CYS A 55 3.48 19.99 2.36
CA CYS A 55 2.95 18.80 1.72
C CYS A 55 2.08 17.97 2.67
N LEU A 56 0.90 17.58 2.20
CA LEU A 56 0.09 16.52 2.78
C LEU A 56 0.48 15.19 2.13
N CYS A 57 0.93 14.25 2.97
CA CYS A 57 1.52 13.00 2.51
C CYS A 57 0.54 11.83 2.55
N PRO A 58 0.65 10.88 1.61
CA PRO A 58 -0.09 9.63 1.69
C PRO A 58 0.24 8.86 2.98
N ASN A 59 -0.71 8.04 3.44
CA ASN A 59 -0.53 7.24 4.65
C ASN A 59 0.76 6.39 4.56
N GLY A 60 1.54 6.38 5.64
CA GLY A 60 2.85 5.74 5.75
C GLY A 60 4.04 6.60 5.31
N LEU A 61 3.82 7.80 4.76
CA LEU A 61 4.88 8.76 4.40
C LEU A 61 4.83 10.02 5.27
N SER A 62 5.98 10.68 5.38
CA SER A 62 6.12 11.99 6.03
C SER A 62 7.27 12.80 5.42
N GLY A 63 7.65 13.88 6.10
CA GLY A 63 8.69 14.81 5.65
C GLY A 63 8.14 15.96 4.81
N PRO A 64 8.96 16.98 4.52
CA PRO A 64 8.53 18.22 3.87
C PRO A 64 8.02 17.99 2.44
N VAL A 65 8.46 16.91 1.78
CA VAL A 65 8.10 16.57 0.40
C VAL A 65 7.60 15.12 0.26
N CYS A 66 7.24 14.46 1.36
CA CYS A 66 6.73 13.08 1.36
C CYS A 66 7.73 12.00 0.88
N GLU A 67 9.01 12.17 1.19
CA GLU A 67 10.09 11.21 0.86
C GLU A 67 10.64 10.45 2.08
N ASP A 68 10.07 10.72 3.25
CA ASP A 68 10.36 10.02 4.50
C ASP A 68 9.18 9.13 4.90
N PHE A 69 9.36 8.34 5.95
CA PHE A 69 8.34 7.43 6.47
C PHE A 69 7.55 8.10 7.61
N GLU A 70 6.29 7.71 7.81
CA GLU A 70 5.51 8.18 8.95
C GLU A 70 6.12 7.67 10.27
N PRO A 71 6.45 8.56 11.23
CA PRO A 71 7.15 8.16 12.46
C PRO A 71 6.30 7.18 13.29
N PRO A 72 6.95 6.24 14.00
CA PRO A 72 6.25 5.23 14.76
C PRO A 72 5.48 5.83 15.93
N LYS A 73 4.47 5.09 16.42
CA LYS A 73 3.72 5.40 17.63
C LYS A 73 3.80 4.20 18.57
N LYS A 74 4.15 4.45 19.84
CA LYS A 74 4.19 3.45 20.92
C LYS A 74 5.03 2.19 20.62
N ALA A 75 6.00 2.30 19.71
CA ALA A 75 6.87 1.22 19.30
C ALA A 75 8.18 1.79 18.75
N ASP A 76 9.25 1.00 18.80
CA ASP A 76 10.52 1.28 18.13
C ASP A 76 10.61 0.46 16.85
N CYS A 77 10.12 1.03 15.74
CA CYS A 77 9.92 0.34 14.47
C CYS A 77 9.77 1.36 13.32
N GLY A 78 9.68 0.86 12.10
CA GLY A 78 9.62 1.72 10.91
C GLY A 78 11.00 2.15 10.43
N GLY A 79 11.05 2.86 9.31
CA GLY A 79 12.31 3.32 8.75
C GLY A 79 12.30 3.48 7.25
N LYS A 80 13.40 4.04 6.72
CA LYS A 80 13.68 4.07 5.28
C LYS A 80 14.64 2.94 4.95
N ILE A 81 14.20 1.99 4.13
CA ILE A 81 14.94 0.79 3.79
C ILE A 81 15.46 0.91 2.36
N SER A 82 16.78 1.06 2.22
CA SER A 82 17.47 0.94 0.93
C SER A 82 17.60 -0.54 0.59
N VAL A 83 16.86 -0.98 -0.43
CA VAL A 83 16.74 -2.40 -0.78
C VAL A 83 17.89 -2.83 -1.69
N THR A 84 18.48 -3.97 -1.39
CA THR A 84 19.59 -4.59 -2.12
C THR A 84 19.18 -5.92 -2.76
N ASP A 85 20.07 -6.55 -3.52
CA ASP A 85 19.81 -7.90 -4.08
C ASP A 85 19.72 -8.99 -2.98
N GLU A 86 20.25 -8.71 -1.79
CA GLU A 86 20.19 -9.59 -0.62
C GLU A 86 18.88 -9.41 0.16
N TRP A 87 18.42 -10.48 0.78
CA TRP A 87 17.22 -10.44 1.62
C TRP A 87 17.46 -9.60 2.88
N GLN A 88 16.60 -8.60 3.08
CA GLN A 88 16.56 -7.74 4.26
C GLN A 88 15.20 -7.90 4.92
N SER A 89 15.16 -8.14 6.23
CA SER A 89 13.91 -8.38 6.95
C SER A 89 13.49 -7.19 7.81
N ILE A 90 12.18 -7.06 7.98
CA ILE A 90 11.51 -6.22 8.97
C ILE A 90 10.53 -7.08 9.75
N GLU A 91 10.18 -6.63 10.94
CA GLU A 91 9.26 -7.35 11.82
C GLU A 91 8.35 -6.37 12.56
N SER A 92 7.18 -6.86 12.97
CA SER A 92 6.34 -6.14 13.92
C SER A 92 7.04 -6.01 15.28
N PRO A 93 6.73 -4.98 16.08
CA PRO A 93 7.30 -4.83 17.42
C PRO A 93 7.05 -6.10 18.27
N GLY A 94 8.07 -6.55 19.00
CA GLY A 94 7.95 -7.70 19.91
C GLY A 94 7.83 -9.06 19.22
N PHE A 95 8.00 -9.15 17.90
CA PHE A 95 7.97 -10.42 17.18
C PHE A 95 9.12 -11.38 17.60
N PRO A 96 8.89 -12.71 17.66
CA PRO A 96 7.58 -13.38 17.66
C PRO A 96 6.95 -13.38 19.07
N ASP A 97 7.77 -13.26 20.11
CA ASP A 97 7.37 -13.28 21.51
C ASP A 97 7.99 -12.06 22.23
N PRO A 98 7.19 -11.26 22.98
CA PRO A 98 5.80 -11.50 23.39
C PRO A 98 4.71 -11.14 22.34
N GLY A 99 5.10 -10.67 21.16
CA GLY A 99 4.20 -10.11 20.16
C GLY A 99 4.03 -8.59 20.28
N TYR A 100 3.21 -8.02 19.40
CA TYR A 100 3.00 -6.57 19.33
C TYR A 100 2.03 -6.07 20.42
N ASP A 101 2.15 -4.81 20.85
CA ASP A 101 1.22 -4.19 21.80
C ASP A 101 0.06 -3.46 21.09
N PRO A 102 -1.06 -3.16 21.77
CA PRO A 102 -2.13 -2.34 21.19
C PRO A 102 -1.74 -0.87 20.97
N ASP A 103 -2.44 -0.21 20.04
CA ASP A 103 -2.26 1.21 19.67
C ASP A 103 -0.86 1.55 19.13
N GLN A 104 -0.22 0.57 18.46
CA GLN A 104 1.05 0.75 17.80
C GLN A 104 0.88 1.10 16.32
N LYS A 105 1.88 1.83 15.81
CA LYS A 105 1.98 2.20 14.40
C LYS A 105 3.43 2.13 13.97
N CYS A 106 3.68 1.47 12.85
CA CYS A 106 4.98 1.43 12.19
C CYS A 106 4.78 1.69 10.70
N SER A 107 5.71 2.43 10.08
CA SER A 107 5.73 2.60 8.63
C SER A 107 7.14 2.44 8.10
N TRP A 108 7.30 1.62 7.08
CA TRP A 108 8.57 1.39 6.40
C TRP A 108 8.48 1.85 4.96
N PHE A 109 9.38 2.75 4.55
CA PHE A 109 9.50 3.22 3.19
C PHE A 109 10.66 2.52 2.49
N PHE A 110 10.34 1.63 1.55
CA PHE A 110 11.32 0.85 0.79
C PHE A 110 11.70 1.56 -0.50
N GLN A 111 13.00 1.66 -0.74
CA GLN A 111 13.59 2.29 -1.92
C GLN A 111 14.62 1.36 -2.56
N ALA A 112 14.31 0.83 -3.74
CA ALA A 112 15.25 0.10 -4.59
C ALA A 112 15.94 1.06 -5.59
N PRO A 113 17.09 0.64 -6.16
CA PRO A 113 17.71 1.34 -7.28
C PRO A 113 16.75 1.55 -8.45
N GLU A 114 16.96 2.61 -9.22
CA GLU A 114 16.16 2.86 -10.42
C GLU A 114 16.22 1.70 -11.41
N GLY A 115 15.09 1.43 -12.08
CA GLY A 115 14.96 0.31 -13.02
C GLY A 115 14.78 -1.06 -12.37
N ARG A 116 14.82 -1.17 -11.04
CA ARG A 116 14.48 -2.39 -10.30
C ARG A 116 13.10 -2.30 -9.64
N ARG A 117 12.60 -3.45 -9.20
CA ARG A 117 11.40 -3.59 -8.37
C ARG A 117 11.78 -4.24 -7.05
N ILE A 118 10.85 -4.23 -6.11
CA ILE A 118 11.03 -4.82 -4.79
C ILE A 118 10.16 -6.06 -4.73
N GLU A 119 10.77 -7.20 -4.41
CA GLU A 119 10.10 -8.45 -4.09
C GLU A 119 9.97 -8.56 -2.58
N PHE A 120 8.79 -8.96 -2.11
CA PHE A 120 8.45 -9.13 -0.70
C PHE A 120 7.95 -10.55 -0.45
N GLU A 121 8.27 -11.10 0.71
CA GLU A 121 7.80 -12.41 1.15
C GLU A 121 7.58 -12.41 2.66
N PHE A 122 6.41 -12.90 3.10
CA PHE A 122 6.16 -13.17 4.53
C PHE A 122 6.86 -14.47 4.91
N ILE A 123 7.55 -14.45 6.05
CA ILE A 123 8.33 -15.57 6.55
C ILE A 123 8.00 -15.80 8.03
N GLU A 124 8.31 -17.00 8.52
CA GLU A 124 8.11 -17.38 9.93
C GLU A 124 6.63 -17.24 10.37
N ASP A 125 6.38 -16.81 11.59
CA ASP A 125 5.03 -16.69 12.14
C ASP A 125 4.26 -15.49 11.56
N PHE A 126 2.95 -15.67 11.43
CA PHE A 126 2.03 -14.64 10.97
C PHE A 126 0.70 -14.78 11.72
N SER A 127 0.41 -13.84 12.62
CA SER A 127 -0.84 -13.83 13.37
C SER A 127 -1.20 -12.42 13.82
N PHE A 128 -2.47 -12.08 13.65
CA PHE A 128 -3.06 -10.83 14.10
C PHE A 128 -4.41 -11.12 14.74
N LEU A 129 -4.87 -10.21 15.60
CA LEU A 129 -6.20 -10.28 16.18
C LEU A 129 -7.27 -10.43 15.09
N CYS A 130 -7.99 -11.55 15.12
CA CYS A 130 -9.00 -11.84 14.12
C CYS A 130 -10.37 -11.24 14.49
N THR A 131 -10.70 -10.12 13.86
CA THR A 131 -12.00 -9.43 13.96
C THR A 131 -12.55 -9.12 12.57
N SER A 132 -13.87 -8.95 12.45
CA SER A 132 -14.53 -8.63 11.17
C SER A 132 -14.06 -7.31 10.54
N THR A 133 -13.52 -6.40 11.35
CA THR A 133 -13.08 -5.07 10.92
C THR A 133 -11.58 -4.98 10.63
N CYS A 134 -10.81 -6.06 10.82
CA CYS A 134 -9.38 -6.11 10.50
C CYS A 134 -8.62 -4.89 11.08
N VAL A 135 -8.80 -4.65 12.38
CA VAL A 135 -8.28 -3.44 13.06
C VAL A 135 -6.77 -3.50 13.34
N ASP A 136 -6.25 -4.71 13.46
CA ASP A 136 -4.83 -5.03 13.51
C ASP A 136 -4.44 -5.63 12.16
N TYR A 137 -3.48 -5.02 11.48
CA TYR A 137 -3.13 -5.43 10.13
C TYR A 137 -1.73 -4.98 9.72
N VAL A 138 -1.21 -5.66 8.70
CA VAL A 138 -0.14 -5.17 7.84
C VAL A 138 -0.73 -4.78 6.48
N GLU A 139 -0.42 -3.58 6.01
CA GLU A 139 -0.81 -3.06 4.71
C GLU A 139 0.43 -2.93 3.80
N MET A 140 0.37 -3.51 2.61
CA MET A 140 1.42 -3.37 1.60
C MET A 140 0.94 -2.49 0.45
N LYS A 141 1.58 -1.33 0.27
CA LYS A 141 1.35 -0.38 -0.80
C LYS A 141 2.46 -0.53 -1.85
N ILE A 142 2.21 -1.43 -2.80
CA ILE A 142 3.20 -1.85 -3.82
C ILE A 142 2.83 -1.41 -5.24
N GLN A 143 1.71 -0.69 -5.40
CA GLN A 143 1.24 -0.13 -6.66
C GLN A 143 2.04 1.12 -7.06
N ALA A 144 1.95 1.53 -8.34
CA ALA A 144 2.64 2.73 -8.81
C ALA A 144 2.16 4.04 -8.14
N ASP A 145 0.89 4.10 -7.75
CA ASP A 145 0.32 5.24 -7.02
C ASP A 145 0.25 4.93 -5.52
N LEU A 146 1.19 5.49 -4.75
CA LEU A 146 1.27 5.31 -3.31
C LEU A 146 0.17 6.06 -2.52
N ARG A 147 -0.75 6.78 -3.20
CA ARG A 147 -1.94 7.35 -2.56
C ARG A 147 -2.98 6.29 -2.25
N ASN A 148 -3.08 5.27 -3.10
CA ASN A 148 -4.09 4.23 -2.97
C ASN A 148 -3.86 3.37 -1.74
N THR A 149 -4.93 2.97 -1.07
CA THR A 149 -4.87 1.94 -0.02
C THR A 149 -4.33 0.64 -0.59
N GLY A 150 -3.37 0.06 0.11
CA GLY A 150 -2.73 -1.20 -0.25
C GLY A 150 -3.59 -2.42 0.10
N PHE A 151 -3.02 -3.59 -0.16
CA PHE A 151 -3.57 -4.85 0.32
C PHE A 151 -3.36 -4.94 1.82
N ARG A 152 -4.40 -5.34 2.56
CA ARG A 152 -4.33 -5.54 4.02
C ARG A 152 -4.43 -7.01 4.35
N TRP A 153 -3.57 -7.46 5.26
CA TRP A 153 -3.62 -8.79 5.83
C TRP A 153 -3.76 -8.71 7.34
N CYS A 154 -4.60 -9.59 7.86
CA CYS A 154 -4.93 -9.76 9.28
C CYS A 154 -5.43 -11.19 9.50
N CYS A 155 -5.74 -11.54 10.74
CA CYS A 155 -5.94 -12.93 11.17
C CYS A 155 -4.68 -13.79 10.93
N TYR A 156 -4.88 -15.11 10.83
CA TYR A 156 -3.83 -16.13 10.84
C TYR A 156 -3.42 -16.61 9.45
N ALA A 157 -4.09 -16.13 8.39
CA ALA A 157 -3.87 -16.61 7.04
C ALA A 157 -2.66 -15.91 6.42
N MET A 158 -1.47 -16.48 6.66
CA MET A 158 -0.25 -16.00 6.01
C MET A 158 -0.39 -16.05 4.49
N PRO A 159 -0.03 -14.98 3.77
CA PRO A 159 -0.08 -14.98 2.32
C PRO A 159 1.00 -15.91 1.74
N ASN A 160 0.60 -16.79 0.81
CA ASN A 160 1.54 -17.68 0.14
C ASN A 160 2.20 -17.02 -1.08
N GLY A 161 3.52 -17.17 -1.21
CA GLY A 161 4.30 -16.70 -2.35
C GLY A 161 4.86 -15.28 -2.17
N SER A 162 5.51 -14.77 -3.22
CA SER A 162 6.12 -13.45 -3.22
C SER A 162 5.27 -12.39 -3.92
N PHE A 163 5.40 -11.15 -3.47
CA PHE A 163 4.73 -9.98 -4.01
C PHE A 163 5.76 -9.03 -4.61
N VAL A 164 5.55 -8.59 -5.85
CA VAL A 164 6.49 -7.70 -6.54
C VAL A 164 5.84 -6.34 -6.77
N SER A 165 6.54 -5.27 -6.38
CA SER A 165 6.08 -3.90 -6.58
C SER A 165 6.03 -3.48 -8.05
N GLU A 166 5.17 -2.54 -8.40
CA GLU A 166 5.08 -2.00 -9.76
C GLU A 166 6.26 -1.06 -10.08
N THR A 167 6.80 -0.41 -9.06
CA THR A 167 7.90 0.57 -9.14
C THR A 167 9.06 0.19 -8.21
N ASN A 168 10.11 1.01 -8.17
CA ASN A 168 11.23 0.85 -7.24
C ASN A 168 10.95 1.38 -5.82
N LYS A 169 9.69 1.75 -5.53
CA LYS A 169 9.25 2.30 -4.24
C LYS A 169 8.05 1.50 -3.72
N ALA A 170 8.01 1.29 -2.41
CA ALA A 170 6.87 0.66 -1.74
C ALA A 170 6.79 1.13 -0.28
N ILE A 171 5.60 1.01 0.31
CA ILE A 171 5.37 1.32 1.72
C ILE A 171 4.72 0.12 2.39
N ILE A 172 5.25 -0.27 3.54
CA ILE A 172 4.62 -1.25 4.44
C ILE A 172 4.17 -0.52 5.69
N ILE A 173 2.91 -0.70 6.07
CA ILE A 173 2.32 -0.05 7.25
C ILE A 173 1.80 -1.13 8.17
N PHE A 174 2.14 -1.04 9.44
CA PHE A 174 1.58 -1.88 10.50
C PHE A 174 0.75 -1.01 11.45
N ARG A 175 -0.44 -1.51 11.81
CA ARG A 175 -1.33 -0.89 12.80
C ARG A 175 -1.84 -1.98 13.75
N SER A 176 -1.87 -1.67 15.03
CA SER A 176 -2.60 -2.43 16.06
C SER A 176 -3.49 -1.50 16.87
N GLN A 177 -4.61 -2.00 17.40
CA GLN A 177 -5.56 -1.19 18.17
C GLN A 177 -6.00 -1.85 19.47
N LEU A 178 -6.39 -3.13 19.46
CA LEU A 178 -7.18 -3.69 20.55
C LEU A 178 -6.38 -4.56 21.52
N THR A 179 -5.52 -5.44 21.03
CA THR A 179 -4.80 -6.41 21.87
C THR A 179 -3.46 -6.77 21.25
N ASN A 180 -2.74 -7.69 21.88
CA ASN A 180 -1.48 -8.24 21.39
C ASN A 180 -1.70 -9.56 20.64
N ASP A 181 -0.86 -9.79 19.64
CA ASP A 181 -0.74 -11.06 18.93
C ASP A 181 0.70 -11.18 18.41
N VAL A 182 1.05 -12.30 17.78
CA VAL A 182 2.43 -12.63 17.37
C VAL A 182 3.00 -11.59 16.38
N GLY A 183 2.16 -11.12 15.45
CA GLY A 183 2.55 -10.18 14.41
C GLY A 183 3.07 -10.84 13.15
N PHE A 184 4.13 -10.29 12.55
CA PHE A 184 4.68 -10.76 11.28
C PHE A 184 6.17 -10.50 11.15
N LYS A 185 6.82 -11.30 10.30
CA LYS A 185 8.13 -10.99 9.72
C LYS A 185 8.03 -10.98 8.19
N LEU A 186 8.62 -9.95 7.58
CA LEU A 186 8.59 -9.73 6.14
C LEU A 186 10.01 -9.50 5.66
N GLN A 187 10.42 -10.21 4.61
CA GLN A 187 11.68 -9.95 3.92
C GLN A 187 11.47 -9.29 2.56
N ALA A 188 12.42 -8.45 2.17
CA ALA A 188 12.44 -7.75 0.90
C ALA A 188 13.80 -7.84 0.23
N ARG A 189 13.80 -7.89 -1.10
CA ARG A 189 15.01 -7.74 -1.94
C ARG A 189 14.68 -7.08 -3.26
N THR A 190 15.69 -6.64 -4.00
CA THR A 190 15.48 -6.12 -5.34
C THR A 190 15.31 -7.26 -6.33
N THR A 191 14.43 -7.07 -7.29
CA THR A 191 14.23 -7.97 -8.42
C THR A 191 14.19 -7.17 -9.72
N LYS A 192 14.53 -7.83 -10.83
CA LYS A 192 14.38 -7.22 -12.15
C LYS A 192 12.89 -7.17 -12.50
N PRO A 193 12.44 -6.15 -13.24
CA PRO A 193 11.08 -6.16 -13.77
C PRO A 193 10.82 -7.41 -14.59
N THR A 194 9.80 -8.19 -14.20
CA THR A 194 9.30 -9.33 -14.99
C THR A 194 8.63 -8.86 -16.27
N THR A 195 8.26 -7.58 -16.35
CA THR A 195 7.78 -6.99 -17.59
C THR A 195 8.94 -6.59 -18.51
N VAL A 196 8.98 -7.15 -19.70
CA VAL A 196 9.91 -6.74 -20.76
C VAL A 196 9.40 -5.45 -21.40
N ALA A 197 10.29 -4.55 -21.82
CA ALA A 197 9.90 -3.39 -22.61
C ALA A 197 9.22 -3.86 -23.92
N GLY A 198 7.95 -3.51 -24.11
CA GLY A 198 7.13 -3.93 -25.25
C GLY A 198 5.64 -3.66 -25.02
N THR A 199 4.81 -4.07 -25.99
CA THR A 199 3.34 -4.00 -25.95
C THR A 199 2.75 -5.38 -26.20
N ASP A 200 1.70 -5.73 -25.46
CA ASP A 200 0.93 -6.98 -25.63
C ASP A 200 1.75 -8.28 -25.64
N LEU A 201 2.87 -8.33 -24.91
CA LEU A 201 3.66 -9.54 -24.81
C LEU A 201 3.03 -10.44 -23.75
N TRP A 202 2.48 -11.56 -24.19
CA TRP A 202 1.93 -12.56 -23.30
C TRP A 202 2.96 -13.66 -23.03
N ALA A 203 2.98 -14.18 -21.80
CA ALA A 203 3.66 -15.43 -21.50
C ALA A 203 2.96 -16.59 -22.23
N GLU A 204 3.65 -17.74 -22.29
CA GLU A 204 3.02 -18.99 -22.70
C GLU A 204 1.84 -19.31 -21.79
N TRP A 205 0.82 -19.96 -22.37
CA TRP A 205 -0.31 -20.43 -21.61
C TRP A 205 0.11 -21.48 -20.60
N GLY A 206 -0.39 -21.33 -19.36
CA GLY A 206 -0.34 -22.40 -18.38
C GLY A 206 -1.15 -23.62 -18.82
N PRO A 207 -1.01 -24.74 -18.10
CA PRO A 207 -1.81 -25.93 -18.36
C PRO A 207 -3.30 -25.61 -18.21
N TRP A 208 -4.13 -26.37 -18.92
CA TRP A 208 -5.57 -26.31 -18.73
C TRP A 208 -5.96 -26.85 -17.35
N SER A 209 -6.97 -26.22 -16.76
CA SER A 209 -7.68 -26.75 -15.59
C SER A 209 -8.34 -28.08 -15.95
N GLU A 210 -8.68 -28.86 -14.93
CA GLU A 210 -9.63 -29.94 -15.12
C GLU A 210 -10.98 -29.41 -15.60
N CYS A 211 -11.73 -30.26 -16.31
CA CYS A 211 -13.04 -29.90 -16.80
C CYS A 211 -14.01 -29.77 -15.62
N SER A 212 -14.80 -28.69 -15.59
CA SER A 212 -15.81 -28.46 -14.54
C SER A 212 -16.91 -29.53 -14.46
N ARG A 213 -16.96 -30.47 -15.42
CA ARG A 213 -17.84 -31.64 -15.40
C ARG A 213 -17.11 -32.90 -15.85
N SER A 214 -17.39 -33.99 -15.15
CA SER A 214 -16.84 -35.32 -15.44
C SER A 214 -17.74 -36.18 -16.36
N CYS A 215 -19.05 -35.92 -16.44
CA CYS A 215 -19.94 -36.53 -17.44
C CYS A 215 -21.26 -35.73 -17.62
N GLY A 216 -21.89 -35.83 -18.80
CA GLY A 216 -23.22 -35.29 -19.12
C GLY A 216 -23.33 -33.76 -19.11
N GLY A 217 -23.34 -33.14 -20.29
CA GLY A 217 -23.50 -31.68 -20.50
C GLY A 217 -22.20 -30.96 -20.87
N CYS A 218 -22.26 -29.65 -21.12
CA CYS A 218 -21.09 -28.83 -21.45
C CYS A 218 -20.31 -28.45 -20.19
N GLY A 219 -19.02 -28.79 -20.14
CA GLY A 219 -18.09 -28.33 -19.10
C GLY A 219 -17.23 -27.15 -19.58
N ILE A 220 -16.58 -26.47 -18.64
CA ILE A 220 -15.66 -25.36 -18.89
C ILE A 220 -14.28 -25.79 -18.39
N MET A 221 -13.26 -25.55 -19.21
CA MET A 221 -11.87 -25.59 -18.80
C MET A 221 -11.32 -24.18 -18.93
N SER A 222 -10.48 -23.78 -17.99
CA SER A 222 -9.79 -22.49 -18.01
C SER A 222 -8.29 -22.71 -18.03
N ARG A 223 -7.56 -21.74 -18.56
CA ARG A 223 -6.11 -21.65 -18.43
C ARG A 223 -5.75 -20.19 -18.27
N VAL A 224 -4.58 -19.93 -17.70
CA VAL A 224 -4.12 -18.57 -17.39
C VAL A 224 -2.76 -18.34 -18.04
N ARG A 225 -2.53 -17.12 -18.51
CA ARG A 225 -1.20 -16.64 -18.93
C ARG A 225 -0.97 -15.25 -18.38
N ASN A 226 0.28 -14.92 -18.10
CA ASN A 226 0.64 -13.61 -17.55
C ASN A 226 0.97 -12.62 -18.67
N CYS A 227 0.50 -11.39 -18.52
CA CYS A 227 0.97 -10.28 -19.34
C CYS A 227 2.40 -9.92 -18.91
N ARG A 228 3.33 -9.90 -19.86
CA ARG A 228 4.75 -9.53 -19.68
C ARG A 228 5.02 -8.07 -20.02
N THR A 229 4.01 -7.26 -20.30
CA THR A 229 4.15 -5.83 -20.61
C THR A 229 3.29 -4.99 -19.68
N LYS A 230 3.52 -3.67 -19.66
CA LYS A 230 2.76 -2.74 -18.78
C LYS A 230 1.26 -2.70 -19.11
N LYS A 231 0.91 -2.97 -20.37
CA LYS A 231 -0.46 -3.17 -20.84
C LYS A 231 -0.48 -4.38 -21.77
N CYS A 232 -1.52 -5.19 -21.63
CA CYS A 232 -1.92 -6.16 -22.65
C CYS A 232 -3.39 -5.88 -22.99
N GLN A 233 -3.68 -5.62 -24.26
CA GLN A 233 -5.04 -5.51 -24.80
C GLN A 233 -5.57 -6.85 -25.29
#